data_AF-A0A392VVR9-F1
#
_entry.id   AF-A0A392VVR9-F1
#
_cell.length_a   1.000
_cell.length_b   1.000
_cell.length_c   1.000
_cell.angle_alpha   90.00
_cell.angle_beta   90.00
_cell.angle_gamma   90.00
#
_symmetry.space_group_name_H-M   'P 1'
#
loop_
_entity.id
_entity.type
_entity.pdbx_description
1 polymer ?
#
loop_
_entity_poly.entity_id
_entity_poly.type
_entity_poly.pdbx_seq_one_letter_code
_entity_poly.pdbx_strand_id
1 'polypeptide(L)' 'PWDHLTHFSETCQIQKVPEHVTEDQKRLRLFALSLTGQAKDWLQCLPSGINNTWKEL' A
#
# COMPACT_ATOMS: atom_id res chain seq x y z
N PRO A 1 -10.48 12.22 0.11
CA PRO A 1 -10.05 10.92 -0.49
C PRO A 1 -8.81 11.07 -1.39
N TRP A 2 -8.83 12.02 -2.33
CA TRP A 2 -7.69 12.31 -3.22
C TRP A 2 -6.47 12.87 -2.48
N ASP A 3 -6.66 13.82 -1.56
CA ASP A 3 -5.57 14.35 -0.72
C ASP A 3 -4.83 13.27 0.08
N HIS A 4 -5.56 12.28 0.61
CA HIS A 4 -4.96 11.17 1.34
C HIS A 4 -4.03 10.34 0.43
N LEU A 5 -4.43 10.08 -0.81
CA LEU A 5 -3.62 9.34 -1.78
C LEU A 5 -2.38 10.13 -2.21
N THR A 6 -2.50 11.45 -2.39
CA THR A 6 -1.37 12.33 -2.69
C THR A 6 -0.35 12.33 -1.56
N HIS A 7 -0.79 12.60 -0.32
CA HIS A 7 0.07 12.62 0.85
C HIS A 7 0.72 11.26 1.12
N PHE A 8 -0.04 10.18 0.89
CA PHE A 8 0.46 8.82 0.99
C PHE A 8 1.54 8.52 -0.06
N SER A 9 1.34 8.94 -1.32
CA SER A 9 2.32 8.77 -2.39
C SER A 9 3.62 9.53 -2.11
N GLU A 10 3.52 10.76 -1.60
CA GLU A 10 4.67 11.56 -1.18
C GLU A 10 5.41 10.91 0.00
N THR A 11 4.67 10.47 1.03
CA THR A 11 5.24 9.76 2.19
C THR A 11 5.93 8.47 1.77
N CYS A 12 5.35 7.73 0.82
CA CYS A 12 5.94 6.54 0.28
C CYS A 12 7.27 6.85 -0.41
N GLN A 13 7.37 7.92 -1.20
CA GLN A 13 8.63 8.29 -1.89
C GLN A 13 9.76 8.66 -0.92
N ILE A 14 9.42 9.20 0.26
CA ILE A 14 10.42 9.59 1.28
C ILE A 14 11.03 8.36 1.96
N GLN A 15 10.28 7.26 2.08
CA GLN A 15 10.79 6.06 2.73
C GLN A 15 11.78 5.30 1.84
N LYS A 16 12.98 5.00 2.36
CA LYS A 16 13.92 4.11 1.70
C LYS A 16 13.38 2.68 1.66
N VAL A 17 13.47 2.06 0.49
CA VAL A 17 13.08 0.66 0.29
C VAL A 17 14.31 -0.21 0.50
N PRO A 18 14.20 -1.30 1.26
CA PRO A 18 15.23 -2.32 1.26
C PRO A 18 15.41 -2.87 -0.16
N GLU A 19 16.64 -3.20 -0.56
CA GLU A 19 17.00 -3.64 -1.93
C GLU A 19 16.18 -4.85 -2.43
N HIS A 20 15.57 -5.61 -1.53
CA HIS A 20 14.77 -6.81 -1.81
C HIS A 20 13.25 -6.59 -1.80
N VAL A 21 12.77 -5.34 -1.65
CA VAL A 21 11.33 -5.01 -1.62
C VAL A 21 10.99 -4.16 -2.84
N THR A 22 9.92 -4.49 -3.55
CA THR A 22 9.45 -3.66 -4.67
C THR A 22 8.70 -2.44 -4.16
N GLU A 23 8.68 -1.35 -4.95
CA GLU A 23 7.88 -0.16 -4.63
C GLU A 23 6.40 -0.52 -4.39
N ASP A 24 5.87 -1.46 -5.16
CA ASP A 24 4.50 -1.95 -4.98
C ASP A 24 4.30 -2.65 -3.64
N GLN A 25 5.19 -3.56 -3.24
CA GLN A 25 5.11 -4.23 -1.94
C GLN A 25 5.22 -3.24 -0.77
N LYS A 26 6.06 -2.23 -0.91
CA LYS A 26 6.16 -1.15 0.08
C LYS A 26 4.89 -0.32 0.15
N ARG A 27 4.35 0.12 -0.99
CA ARG A 27 3.08 0.86 -1.04
C ARG A 27 1.95 0.06 -0.42
N LEU A 28 1.83 -1.22 -0.75
CA LEU A 28 0.84 -2.11 -0.15
C LEU A 28 0.98 -2.21 1.38
N ARG A 29 2.21 -2.38 1.90
CA ARG A 29 2.46 -2.43 3.34
C ARG A 29 2.14 -1.12 4.05
N LEU A 30 2.56 0.00 3.49
CA LEU A 30 2.28 1.32 4.07
C LEU A 30 0.79 1.64 4.00
N PHE A 31 0.14 1.26 2.91
CA PHE A 31 -1.28 1.49 2.72
C PHE A 31 -2.05 0.69 3.76
N ALA A 32 -1.72 -0.60 3.96
CA ALA A 32 -2.26 -1.42 5.03
C ALA A 32 -2.12 -0.80 6.43
N LEU A 33 -1.05 -0.04 6.68
CA LEU A 33 -0.83 0.70 7.93
C LEU A 33 -1.67 1.97 8.03
N SER A 34 -1.92 2.65 6.91
CA SER A 34 -2.85 3.80 6.83
C SER A 34 -4.33 3.38 6.91
N LEU A 35 -4.66 2.12 6.58
CA LEU A 35 -6.04 1.64 6.63
C LEU A 35 -6.48 1.31 8.07
N THR A 36 -7.69 1.72 8.41
CA THR A 36 -8.35 1.43 9.69
C THR A 36 -9.74 0.86 9.49
N GLY A 37 -10.21 0.03 10.43
CA GLY A 37 -11.55 -0.56 10.39
C GLY A 37 -11.76 -1.44 9.15
N GLN A 38 -12.93 -1.31 8.53
CA GLN A 38 -13.36 -2.18 7.42
C GLN A 38 -12.45 -2.14 6.18
N ALA A 39 -11.70 -1.04 5.98
CA ALA A 39 -10.77 -0.95 4.87
C ALA A 39 -9.55 -1.88 5.06
N LYS A 40 -9.10 -2.04 6.31
CA LYS A 40 -8.01 -2.97 6.64
C LYS A 40 -8.47 -4.42 6.44
N ASP A 41 -9.68 -4.75 6.91
CA ASP A 41 -10.28 -6.07 6.68
C ASP A 41 -10.43 -6.38 5.19
N TRP A 42 -10.91 -5.43 4.40
CA TRP A 42 -11.00 -5.58 2.94
C TRP A 42 -9.64 -5.93 2.31
N LEU A 43 -8.57 -5.23 2.69
CA LEU A 43 -7.22 -5.50 2.19
C LEU A 43 -6.70 -6.89 2.63
N GLN A 44 -7.05 -7.36 3.83
CA GLN A 44 -6.68 -8.70 4.32
C GLN A 44 -7.51 -9.82 3.69
N CYS A 45 -8.72 -9.53 3.23
CA CYS A 45 -9.57 -10.48 2.51
C CYS A 45 -9.16 -10.67 1.04
N LEU A 46 -8.21 -9.87 0.53
CA LEU A 46 -7.69 -10.05 -0.83
C LEU A 46 -6.94 -11.39 -0.91
N PRO A 47 -7.26 -12.26 -1.89
CA PRO A 47 -6.53 -13.49 -2.08
C PRO A 47 -5.06 -13.18 -2.34
N SER A 48 -4.17 -13.96 -1.72
CA SER A 48 -2.70 -13.81 -1.72
C SER A 48 -2.03 -13.84 -3.11
N GLY A 49 -2.82 -13.91 -4.18
CA GLY A 49 -2.43 -13.98 -5.58
C GLY A 49 -3.00 -12.88 -6.49
N ILE A 50 -3.71 -11.87 -5.95
CA ILE A 50 -3.81 -10.59 -6.67
C ILE A 50 -2.40 -10.04 -6.72
N ASN A 51 -1.82 -10.06 -7.91
CA ASN A 51 -0.42 -9.73 -8.17
C ASN A 51 -0.04 -8.49 -7.37
N ASN A 52 1.06 -8.57 -6.61
CA ASN A 52 1.59 -7.59 -5.67
C ASN A 52 1.95 -6.25 -6.32
N THR A 53 1.03 -5.62 -7.04
CA THR A 53 1.20 -4.40 -7.81
C THR A 53 0.17 -3.40 -7.31
N TRP A 54 0.67 -2.29 -6.78
CA TRP A 54 -0.13 -1.16 -6.28
C TRP A 54 -1.12 -0.65 -7.32
N LYS A 55 -0.83 -0.84 -8.61
CA LYS A 55 -1.69 -0.46 -9.74
C LYS A 55 -2.97 -1.29 -9.88
N GLU A 56 -3.00 -2.50 -9.34
CA GLU A 56 -4.18 -3.39 -9.40
C GLU A 56 -5.15 -3.16 -8.23
N LEU A 57 -4.78 -2.26 -7.30
CA LEU A 57 -5.54 -1.89 -6.11
C LEU A 57 -6.27 -0.55 -6.33
#